data_AF-A0A3D2FWX0-F1
#
_entry.id   AF-A0A3D2FWX0-F1
#
_cell.length_a   1.000
_cell.length_b   1.000
_cell.length_c   1.000
_cell.angle_alpha   90.00
_cell.angle_beta   90.00
_cell.angle_gamma   90.00
#
_symmetry.space_group_name_H-M   'P 1'
#
loop_
_entity.id
_entity.type
_entity.pdbx_description
1 polymer ?
#
loop_
_entity_poly.entity_id
_entity_poly.type
_entity_poly.pdbx_seq_one_letter_code
_entity_poly.pdbx_strand_id
1 'polypeptide(L)' 'MKVVMNMVRTPYKQGDVIFDISEKSDDLYLIHTGTVQIESSEGLALATLEQGEMFGEMASILGER' A
#
# COMPACT_ATOMS: atom_id res chain seq x y z
N MET A 1 20.24 -15.84 1.08
CA MET A 1 18.89 -16.12 0.56
C MET A 1 18.47 -14.92 -0.27
N LYS A 2 18.01 -15.11 -1.51
CA LYS A 2 17.55 -14.01 -2.40
C LYS A 2 16.04 -14.09 -2.49
N VAL A 3 15.34 -13.01 -2.12
CA VAL A 3 13.90 -12.87 -2.36
C VAL A 3 13.74 -12.14 -3.68
N VAL A 4 12.88 -12.67 -4.57
CA VAL A 4 12.53 -12.05 -5.84
C VAL A 4 11.01 -11.89 -5.84
N MET A 5 10.53 -10.64 -5.84
CA MET A 5 9.11 -10.33 -5.91
C MET A 5 8.67 -10.19 -7.36
N ASN A 6 7.57 -10.85 -7.72
CA ASN A 6 6.96 -10.71 -9.02
C ASN A 6 5.80 -9.72 -8.92
N MET A 7 6.09 -8.44 -9.23
CA MET A 7 5.10 -7.37 -9.09
C MET A 7 4.37 -7.09 -10.40
N VAL A 8 3.06 -6.84 -10.29
CA VAL A 8 2.21 -6.41 -11.40
C VAL A 8 2.00 -4.90 -11.29
N ARG A 9 2.12 -4.18 -12.41
CA ARG A 9 1.84 -2.74 -12.45
C ARG A 9 0.33 -2.50 -12.52
N THR A 10 -0.20 -1.81 -11.52
CA THR A 10 -1.61 -1.39 -11.47
C THR A 10 -1.66 0.14 -11.37
N PRO A 11 -2.20 0.85 -12.38
CA PRO A 11 -2.35 2.30 -12.31
C PRO A 11 -3.60 2.69 -11.50
N TYR A 12 -3.49 3.78 -10.75
CA TYR A 12 -4.59 4.40 -10.00
C TYR A 12 -4.70 5.88 -10.36
N LYS A 13 -5.91 6.42 -10.26
CA LYS A 13 -6.20 7.86 -10.41
C LYS A 13 -6.20 8.53 -9.04
N GLN A 14 -6.10 9.86 -9.06
CA GLN A 14 -6.27 10.65 -7.84
C GLN A 14 -7.65 10.37 -7.22
N GLY A 15 -7.65 10.05 -5.93
CA GLY A 15 -8.84 9.73 -5.15
C GLY A 15 -9.28 8.27 -5.20
N ASP A 16 -8.61 7.42 -5.99
CA ASP A 16 -8.86 5.97 -5.92
C ASP A 16 -8.37 5.42 -4.58
N VAL A 17 -9.20 4.59 -3.93
CA VAL A 17 -8.79 3.82 -2.75
C VAL A 17 -8.06 2.58 -3.24
N ILE A 18 -6.81 2.40 -2.81
CA ILE A 18 -5.97 1.25 -3.21
C ILE A 18 -6.35 0.01 -2.38
N PHE A 19 -6.49 0.17 -1.06
CA PHE A 19 -7.02 -0.84 -0.15
C PHE A 19 -7.61 -0.17 1.10
N ASP A 20 -8.50 -0.88 1.79
CA ASP A 20 -9.07 -0.48 3.08
C ASP A 20 -8.62 -1.46 4.17
N ILE A 21 -8.39 -0.99 5.40
CA ILE A 21 -7.97 -1.83 6.54
C ILE A 21 -9.00 -2.93 6.90
N SER A 22 -10.26 -2.76 6.49
CA SER A 22 -11.32 -3.74 6.64
C SER A 22 -11.27 -4.87 5.59
N GLU A 23 -10.51 -4.71 4.52
CA GLU A 23 -10.33 -5.73 3.49
C GLU A 23 -9.22 -6.70 3.89
N LYS A 24 -9.51 -8.01 3.85
CA LYS A 24 -8.49 -9.04 4.00
C LYS A 24 -7.68 -9.14 2.72
N SER A 25 -6.56 -8.42 2.67
CA SER A 25 -5.58 -8.52 1.61
C SER A 25 -4.19 -8.77 2.20
N ASP A 26 -3.46 -9.71 1.56
CA ASP A 26 -2.04 -9.97 1.84
C ASP A 26 -1.14 -9.23 0.83
N ASP A 27 -1.66 -8.17 0.19
CA ASP A 27 -0.98 -7.46 -0.89
C ASP A 27 0.13 -6.53 -0.35
N LEU A 28 1.22 -6.47 -1.11
CA LEU A 28 2.35 -5.57 -0.87
C LEU A 28 2.53 -4.67 -2.09
N TYR A 29 2.56 -3.38 -1.84
CA TYR A 29 2.64 -2.35 -2.88
C TYR A 29 3.98 -1.62 -2.81
N LEU A 30 4.52 -1.28 -3.99
CA LEU A 30 5.65 -0.36 -4.16
C LEU A 30 5.23 0.80 -5.04
N ILE A 31 5.42 2.03 -4.58
CA ILE A 31 5.07 3.23 -5.34
C ILE A 31 6.10 3.44 -6.44
N HIS A 32 5.76 3.05 -7.67
CA HIS A 32 6.65 3.25 -8.80
C HIS A 32 6.74 4.73 -9.22
N THR A 33 5.64 5.47 -9.18
CA THR A 33 5.52 6.90 -9.50
C THR A 33 4.27 7.50 -8.84
N GLY A 34 4.32 8.77 -8.42
CA GLY A 34 3.20 9.47 -7.78
C GLY A 34 3.29 9.42 -6.25
N THR A 35 2.17 9.69 -5.59
CA THR A 35 2.05 9.71 -4.13
C THR A 35 0.80 8.97 -3.67
N VAL A 36 0.84 8.41 -2.47
CA VAL A 36 -0.31 7.74 -1.82
C VAL A 36 -0.54 8.39 -0.46
N GLN A 37 -1.79 8.74 -0.14
CA GLN A 37 -2.16 9.25 1.17
C GLN A 37 -2.69 8.11 2.03
N ILE A 38 -2.17 7.98 3.26
CA ILE A 38 -2.74 7.10 4.28
C ILE A 38 -3.72 7.93 5.10
N GLU A 39 -4.94 7.44 5.24
CA GLU A 39 -5.99 8.07 6.04
C GLU A 39 -6.44 7.14 7.17
N SER A 40 -6.85 7.72 8.30
CA SER A 40 -7.59 6.96 9.33
C SER A 40 -8.99 6.62 8.83
N SER A 41 -9.67 5.71 9.53
CA SER A 41 -11.09 5.41 9.27
C SER A 41 -12.01 6.63 9.40
N GLU A 42 -11.58 7.70 10.08
CA GLU A 42 -12.31 8.97 10.15
C GLU A 42 -11.92 9.99 9.07
N GLY A 43 -11.07 9.61 8.11
CA GLY A 43 -10.60 10.47 7.01
C GLY A 43 -9.48 11.43 7.39
N LEU A 44 -8.79 11.21 8.52
CA LEU A 44 -7.64 12.02 8.91
C LEU A 44 -6.41 11.57 8.12
N ALA A 45 -5.76 12.48 7.38
CA ALA A 45 -4.49 12.18 6.73
C ALA A 45 -3.39 11.92 7.77
N LEU A 46 -2.88 10.68 7.79
CA LEU A 46 -1.84 10.22 8.72
C LEU A 46 -0.44 10.33 8.12
N ALA A 47 -0.31 10.06 6.81
CA ALA A 47 0.94 10.12 6.09
C ALA A 47 0.72 10.35 4.59
N THR A 48 1.74 10.87 3.91
CA THR A 48 1.84 10.84 2.45
C THR A 48 3.10 10.09 2.10
N LEU A 49 2.94 9.03 1.31
CA LEU A 49 4.02 8.20 0.80
C LEU A 49 4.37 8.63 -0.62
N GLU A 50 5.65 8.57 -0.95
CA GLU A 50 6.23 9.00 -2.20
C GLU A 50 6.85 7.83 -3.00
N GLN A 51 7.41 8.16 -4.16
CA GLN A 51 8.08 7.22 -5.03
C GLN A 51 9.18 6.42 -4.29
N GLY A 52 9.15 5.10 -4.46
CA GLY A 52 10.12 4.18 -3.86
C GLY A 52 9.71 3.66 -2.49
N GLU A 53 8.69 4.23 -1.86
CA GLU A 53 8.14 3.72 -0.60
C GLU A 53 7.18 2.56 -0.83
N MET A 54 7.05 1.70 0.19
CA MET A 54 6.18 0.53 0.19
C MET A 54 5.10 0.67 1.26
N PHE A 55 3.98 -0.03 1.05
CA PHE A 55 2.89 -0.14 2.03
C PHE A 55 2.15 -1.47 1.87
N GLY A 56 1.37 -1.86 2.89
CA GLY A 56 0.68 -3.16 2.96
C GLY A 56 1.57 -4.30 3.46
N GLU A 57 2.82 -4.02 3.79
CA GLU A 57 3.81 -4.97 4.25
C GLU A 57 3.48 -5.58 5.62
N MET A 58 2.70 -4.89 6.45
CA MET A 58 2.28 -5.39 7.76
C MET A 58 1.40 -6.65 7.64
N ALA A 59 0.41 -6.63 6.74
CA ALA A 59 -0.45 -7.78 6.48
C ALA A 59 0.34 -8.94 5.85
N SER A 60 1.23 -8.62 4.89
CA SER A 60 1.94 -9.62 4.09
C SER A 60 3.17 -10.24 4.78
N ILE A 61 3.92 -9.47 5.57
CA ILE A 61 5.22 -9.89 6.15
C ILE A 61 5.10 -10.25 7.63
N LEU A 62 4.33 -9.49 8.41
CA LEU A 62 4.20 -9.73 9.86
C LEU A 62 3.03 -10.66 10.21
N GLY A 63 2.09 -10.86 9.30
CA GLY A 63 0.92 -11.71 9.52
C GLY A 63 0.00 -11.21 10.64
N GLU A 64 0.14 -9.94 11.04
CA GLU A 64 -0.71 -9.31 12.03
C GLU A 64 -2.02 -8.88 11.35
N ARG A 65 -3.12 -9.38 11.92
CA ARG A 65 -4.51 -9.14 11.50
C ARG A 65 -5.21 -8.24 12.50
#